data_AF-A0A525JC62-F1
#
_entry.id   AF-A0A525JC62-F1
#
_cell.length_a   1.000
_cell.length_b   1.000
_cell.length_c   1.000
_cell.angle_alpha   90.00
_cell.angle_beta   90.00
_cell.angle_gamma   90.00
#
_symmetry.space_group_name_H-M   'P 1'
#
loop_
_entity.id
_entity.type
_entity.pdbx_description
1 polymer ?
#
loop_
_entity_poly.entity_id
_entity_poly.type
_entity_poly.pdbx_seq_one_letter_code
_entity_poly.pdbx_strand_id
1 'polypeptide(L)'
;MGQDAGGARRLCEGGQRLHRRYPRLAADGLGARRRGRAGPRPGAAEEAGRRLPGAGRAAAQVPEGGPSGRQPGGDRQAAGEVRLGAARAIPEPDLRRTVGEVLDRRLLRDTPRPIAVALSGGGDSLALLLAAADWAAAVRRPLLVLTVDHGLRPESAHWTATCATTAARLGAAFQALAWTGDKPASGLPAAARGARHALLADAAREAGARVILMGHTADDMLEAGRMRAEGSTTPTPREWSPSPAWPQGRGLFLLRPLLGTRRAEIRAWLTGRGEAWIDDPANEDMAYARARARRDLPAAAPPAAAEPASAKALAEACQADATGGLAISRAALAAADDAARLRFLSAVCLCAAGTSHPPARARVKALARRIADGEGFTASLAGARVEADESEVRFRREAGEAARGGLSPLRLAAGERAVWDGRFEVVADRETEVRAAVVDEDLPPAFRGLPSRVRRTLPTADVPLRMEALAYPRLLAACGAIAREPA
;
A
#
# COMPACT_ATOMS: atom_id res chain seq x y z
N MET A 1 1.34 3.50 -56.92
CA MET A 1 2.60 3.36 -56.17
C MET A 1 2.88 4.68 -55.48
N GLY A 2 2.98 4.69 -54.15
CA GLY A 2 3.39 5.85 -53.35
C GLY A 2 2.33 6.37 -52.38
N GLN A 3 2.19 5.72 -51.23
CA GLN A 3 1.47 6.14 -50.01
C GLN A 3 2.15 5.34 -48.87
N ASP A 4 2.40 5.80 -47.64
CA ASP A 4 2.21 7.07 -46.95
C ASP A 4 3.08 6.94 -45.68
N ALA A 5 3.83 7.96 -45.30
CA ALA A 5 4.71 7.94 -44.13
C ALA A 5 4.23 9.00 -43.12
N GLY A 6 3.32 8.61 -42.23
CA GLY A 6 2.78 9.51 -41.21
C GLY A 6 2.09 8.78 -40.07
N GLY A 7 2.86 8.37 -39.05
CA GLY A 7 2.28 7.66 -37.91
C GLY A 7 3.23 7.49 -36.71
N ALA A 8 3.80 8.58 -36.19
CA ALA A 8 4.64 8.50 -34.97
C ALA A 8 4.61 9.77 -34.09
N ARG A 9 3.51 10.54 -34.08
CA ARG A 9 3.37 11.72 -33.20
C ARG A 9 1.97 11.78 -32.59
N ARG A 10 1.75 11.06 -31.49
CA ARG A 10 0.67 11.28 -30.50
C ARG A 10 0.94 10.43 -29.25
N LEU A 11 1.98 10.76 -28.47
CA LEU A 11 2.29 10.05 -27.20
C LEU A 11 2.65 10.97 -26.01
N CYS A 12 2.53 12.30 -26.10
CA CYS A 12 3.05 13.19 -25.04
C CYS A 12 2.10 14.28 -24.52
N GLU A 13 0.77 14.16 -24.66
CA GLU A 13 -0.17 15.20 -24.17
C GLU A 13 -0.80 14.90 -22.79
N GLY A 14 -0.55 13.73 -22.19
CA GLY A 14 -1.15 13.35 -20.90
C GLY A 14 -0.51 14.00 -19.66
N GLY A 15 0.75 14.43 -19.73
CA GLY A 15 1.56 14.81 -18.56
C GLY A 15 1.18 16.13 -17.88
N GLN A 16 0.63 17.10 -18.62
CA GLN A 16 0.30 18.42 -18.07
C GLN A 16 -0.94 18.41 -17.17
N ARG A 17 -1.80 17.39 -17.25
CA ARG A 17 -3.04 17.30 -16.45
C ARG A 17 -2.80 16.87 -15.00
N LEU A 18 -1.68 16.22 -14.69
CA LEU A 18 -1.33 15.72 -13.35
C LEU A 18 -1.15 16.86 -12.33
N HIS A 19 -0.51 17.96 -12.74
CA HIS A 19 -0.20 19.09 -11.85
C HIS A 19 -1.42 19.93 -11.46
N ARG A 20 -2.49 19.92 -12.27
CA ARG A 20 -3.72 20.67 -11.96
C ARG A 20 -4.65 19.95 -10.98
N ARG A 21 -4.67 18.61 -10.96
CA ARG A 21 -5.69 17.87 -10.21
C ARG A 21 -5.39 17.69 -8.72
N TYR A 22 -4.12 17.61 -8.29
CA TYR A 22 -3.78 17.33 -6.88
C TYR A 22 -2.45 17.99 -6.44
N PRO A 23 -2.44 19.29 -6.07
CA PRO A 23 -1.22 20.05 -5.74
C PRO A 23 -0.42 19.51 -4.53
N ARG A 24 -1.02 18.63 -3.71
CA ARG A 24 -0.40 18.14 -2.46
C ARG A 24 0.79 17.19 -2.65
N LEU A 25 0.93 16.52 -3.81
CA LEU A 25 2.10 15.68 -4.08
C LEU A 25 3.40 16.49 -4.19
N ALA A 26 3.32 17.79 -4.44
CA ALA A 26 4.48 18.68 -4.47
C ALA A 26 4.91 19.18 -3.08
N ALA A 27 4.00 19.22 -2.10
CA ALA A 27 4.24 19.87 -0.80
C ALA A 27 4.70 18.91 0.31
N ASP A 28 4.37 17.62 0.23
CA ASP A 28 4.75 16.63 1.26
C ASP A 28 6.17 16.05 1.06
N GLY A 29 6.92 16.54 0.07
CA GLY A 29 8.36 16.32 -0.06
C GLY A 29 9.14 17.48 0.55
N LEU A 30 9.97 17.20 1.56
CA LEU A 30 10.95 18.10 2.19
C LEU A 30 10.46 18.97 3.37
N GLY A 31 10.27 18.33 4.53
CA GLY A 31 10.43 19.01 5.81
C GLY A 31 11.89 19.27 6.14
N ALA A 32 12.54 20.20 5.44
CA ALA A 32 13.84 20.73 5.86
C ALA A 32 13.64 21.63 7.10
N ARG A 33 14.04 21.11 8.27
CA ARG A 33 14.14 21.91 9.50
C ARG A 33 15.14 23.05 9.27
N ARG A 34 14.67 24.29 9.17
CA ARG A 34 15.53 25.48 9.23
C ARG A 34 15.93 25.80 10.67
N ARG A 35 17.15 26.33 10.74
CA ARG A 35 18.06 26.52 11.87
C ARG A 35 17.76 27.79 12.69
N GLY A 36 18.14 27.74 13.97
CA GLY A 36 18.47 28.85 14.87
C GLY A 36 18.80 28.23 16.23
N ARG A 37 19.88 28.50 16.95
CA ARG A 37 20.98 29.49 16.90
C ARG A 37 22.28 28.80 17.34
N ALA A 38 23.41 29.31 16.87
CA ALA A 38 24.75 28.92 17.28
C ALA A 38 25.08 29.42 18.70
N GLY A 39 25.86 28.61 19.44
CA GLY A 39 26.48 28.90 20.73
C GLY A 39 27.44 27.76 21.11
N PRO A 40 28.53 28.01 21.86
CA PRO A 40 29.87 27.51 21.50
C PRO A 40 30.24 26.14 22.07
N ARG A 41 31.17 25.46 21.38
CA ARG A 41 31.89 24.27 21.85
C ARG A 41 32.98 24.65 22.87
N PRO A 42 33.18 23.83 23.89
CA PRO A 42 34.50 23.32 24.28
C PRO A 42 34.51 21.79 24.06
N GLY A 43 35.59 21.09 23.74
CA GLY A 43 36.95 21.16 24.29
C GLY A 43 37.24 19.76 24.85
N ALA A 44 38.29 19.11 24.35
CA ALA A 44 38.63 17.70 24.56
C ALA A 44 38.96 17.33 26.03
N ALA A 45 38.75 16.07 26.39
CA ALA A 45 39.54 15.37 27.41
C ALA A 45 39.39 13.83 27.28
N GLU A 46 40.55 13.17 27.21
CA GLU A 46 40.79 11.74 27.45
C GLU A 46 40.47 11.32 28.89
N GLU A 47 40.21 10.03 29.09
CA GLU A 47 40.77 9.14 30.15
C GLU A 47 39.88 7.88 30.25
N ALA A 48 40.38 6.69 29.88
CA ALA A 48 41.25 5.80 30.65
C ALA A 48 40.51 4.88 31.65
N GLY A 49 40.65 3.57 31.39
CA GLY A 49 40.84 2.56 32.44
C GLY A 49 39.60 1.93 33.08
N ARG A 50 39.38 0.64 32.78
CA ARG A 50 39.42 -0.43 33.81
C ARG A 50 39.51 -1.81 33.17
N ARG A 51 40.58 -2.52 33.52
CA ARG A 51 40.87 -3.93 33.23
C ARG A 51 40.13 -4.83 34.24
N LEU A 52 39.60 -5.97 33.73
CA LEU A 52 39.73 -7.40 34.13
C LEU A 52 39.73 -7.80 35.64
N PRO A 53 39.46 -9.07 36.05
CA PRO A 53 39.65 -10.36 35.35
C PRO A 53 38.47 -11.35 35.56
N GLY A 54 38.46 -12.62 35.13
CA GLY A 54 39.45 -13.53 34.58
C GLY A 54 38.79 -14.86 34.19
N ALA A 55 39.53 -15.66 33.42
CA ALA A 55 39.13 -16.93 32.86
C ALA A 55 39.05 -18.05 33.91
N GLY A 56 38.07 -18.94 33.76
CA GLY A 56 38.02 -20.25 34.42
C GLY A 56 37.72 -21.33 33.38
N ARG A 57 38.75 -22.11 33.03
CA ARG A 57 38.65 -23.34 32.24
C ARG A 57 38.02 -24.44 33.10
N ALA A 58 37.14 -25.26 32.54
CA ALA A 58 36.80 -26.57 33.09
C ALA A 58 36.79 -27.60 31.96
N ALA A 59 37.59 -28.64 32.18
CA ALA A 59 37.97 -29.68 31.24
C ALA A 59 36.93 -30.80 31.16
N ALA A 60 36.96 -31.48 30.01
CA ALA A 60 36.26 -32.72 29.72
C ALA A 60 36.75 -33.88 30.61
N GLN A 61 35.80 -34.73 31.02
CA GLN A 61 36.07 -36.10 31.45
C GLN A 61 35.01 -37.01 30.83
N VAL A 62 35.47 -37.89 29.95
CA VAL A 62 34.77 -39.07 29.44
C VAL A 62 35.46 -40.28 30.07
N PRO A 63 34.74 -41.26 30.63
CA PRO A 63 35.37 -42.52 31.03
C PRO A 63 35.33 -43.53 29.88
N GLU A 64 36.51 -44.11 29.62
CA GLU A 64 36.68 -45.32 28.82
C GLU A 64 36.23 -46.58 29.61
N GLY A 65 35.71 -47.56 28.87
CA GLY A 65 35.47 -48.91 29.37
C GLY A 65 35.00 -49.85 28.25
N GLY A 66 35.93 -50.58 27.63
CA GLY A 66 35.66 -51.89 27.00
C GLY A 66 36.24 -53.01 27.88
N PRO A 67 36.35 -54.28 27.43
CA PRO A 67 35.79 -54.92 26.23
C PRO A 67 35.18 -56.33 26.48
N SER A 68 34.36 -56.84 25.56
CA SER A 68 34.28 -58.27 25.15
C SER A 68 33.38 -58.33 23.91
N GLY A 69 33.63 -59.04 22.81
CA GLY A 69 34.46 -60.20 22.56
C GLY A 69 33.55 -61.33 22.06
N ARG A 70 33.29 -61.41 20.75
CA ARG A 70 33.07 -62.64 19.94
C ARG A 70 32.57 -62.33 18.52
N GLN A 71 33.32 -62.82 17.54
CA GLN A 71 32.93 -63.14 16.14
C GLN A 71 32.88 -64.69 16.02
N PRO A 72 32.53 -65.31 14.87
CA PRO A 72 31.76 -64.85 13.71
C PRO A 72 30.67 -65.88 13.28
N GLY A 73 29.81 -65.50 12.34
CA GLY A 73 28.94 -66.44 11.62
C GLY A 73 28.44 -65.79 10.33
N GLY A 74 28.90 -66.31 9.19
CA GLY A 74 28.51 -65.81 7.88
C GLY A 74 27.13 -66.29 7.46
N ASP A 75 26.48 -65.54 6.58
CA ASP A 75 25.92 -66.11 5.37
C ASP A 75 25.64 -65.02 4.33
N ARG A 76 26.06 -65.31 3.10
CA ARG A 76 25.77 -64.53 1.90
C ARG A 76 24.38 -64.90 1.42
N GLN A 77 23.45 -63.95 1.35
CA GLN A 77 22.29 -64.07 0.44
C GLN A 77 21.94 -62.74 -0.23
N ALA A 78 22.09 -62.79 -1.56
CA ALA A 78 21.35 -62.15 -2.65
C ALA A 78 20.61 -60.82 -2.40
N ALA A 79 21.02 -59.83 -3.19
CA ALA A 79 20.30 -58.61 -3.48
C ALA A 79 18.89 -58.89 -4.05
N GLY A 80 17.86 -58.41 -3.35
CA GLY A 80 16.53 -58.19 -3.87
C GLY A 80 16.31 -56.69 -4.04
N GLU A 81 16.22 -56.23 -5.29
CA GLU A 81 15.84 -54.86 -5.63
C GLU A 81 14.43 -54.55 -5.09
N VAL A 82 14.37 -53.77 -4.00
CA VAL A 82 13.14 -53.09 -3.61
C VAL A 82 12.97 -51.90 -4.56
N ARG A 83 12.16 -52.06 -5.60
CA ARG A 83 11.64 -50.93 -6.37
C ARG A 83 10.79 -50.07 -5.43
N LEU A 84 11.41 -49.01 -4.89
CA LEU A 84 10.68 -47.86 -4.36
C LEU A 84 9.85 -47.29 -5.50
N GLY A 85 8.56 -47.65 -5.53
CA GLY A 85 7.59 -47.03 -6.41
C GLY A 85 7.71 -45.52 -6.24
N ALA A 86 7.97 -44.83 -7.36
CA ALA A 86 8.01 -43.38 -7.39
C ALA A 86 6.76 -42.86 -6.68
N ALA A 87 6.95 -42.24 -5.51
CA ALA A 87 5.92 -41.44 -4.89
C ALA A 87 5.47 -40.48 -5.99
N ARG A 88 4.23 -40.62 -6.47
CA ARG A 88 3.65 -39.67 -7.41
C ARG A 88 3.82 -38.30 -6.76
N ALA A 89 4.74 -37.51 -7.30
CA ALA A 89 4.90 -36.12 -6.90
C ALA A 89 3.51 -35.51 -7.02
N ILE A 90 2.95 -35.04 -5.91
CA ILE A 90 1.77 -34.19 -5.95
C ILE A 90 2.16 -33.07 -6.90
N PRO A 91 1.50 -32.89 -8.05
CA PRO A 91 1.91 -31.86 -9.00
C PRO A 91 1.88 -30.53 -8.25
N GLU A 92 3.01 -29.82 -8.26
CA GLU A 92 3.09 -28.49 -7.68
C GLU A 92 1.90 -27.67 -8.20
N PRO A 93 1.22 -26.88 -7.35
CA PRO A 93 0.07 -26.09 -7.79
C PRO A 93 0.43 -25.25 -9.01
N ASP A 94 -0.23 -25.49 -10.14
CA ASP A 94 -0.08 -24.64 -11.33
C ASP A 94 -0.37 -23.18 -10.94
N LEU A 95 0.61 -22.30 -11.19
CA LEU A 95 0.52 -20.87 -10.90
C LEU A 95 -0.77 -20.25 -11.46
N ARG A 96 -1.19 -20.69 -12.65
CA ARG A 96 -2.43 -20.22 -13.29
C ARG A 96 -3.65 -20.52 -12.43
N ARG A 97 -3.74 -21.74 -11.88
CA ARG A 97 -4.83 -22.16 -11.00
C ARG A 97 -4.83 -21.34 -9.71
N THR A 98 -3.68 -21.22 -9.05
CA THR A 98 -3.53 -20.46 -7.80
C THR A 98 -3.93 -18.99 -7.97
N VAL A 99 -3.48 -18.34 -9.05
CA VAL A 99 -3.88 -16.97 -9.38
C VAL A 99 -5.38 -16.91 -9.69
N GLY A 100 -5.89 -17.81 -10.53
CA GLY A 100 -7.29 -17.88 -10.92
C GLY A 100 -8.25 -18.00 -9.73
N GLU A 101 -7.94 -18.85 -8.75
CA GLU A 101 -8.73 -19.00 -7.51
C GLU A 101 -8.82 -17.70 -6.71
N VAL A 102 -7.73 -16.93 -6.63
CA VAL A 102 -7.71 -15.63 -5.96
C VAL A 102 -8.51 -14.58 -6.75
N LEU A 103 -8.37 -14.57 -8.08
CA LEU A 103 -9.14 -13.68 -8.95
C LEU A 103 -10.63 -13.97 -8.84
N ASP A 104 -11.05 -15.23 -8.87
CA ASP A 104 -12.44 -15.67 -8.75
C ASP A 104 -13.07 -15.31 -7.40
N ARG A 105 -12.28 -15.36 -6.32
CA ARG A 105 -12.72 -14.98 -4.98
C ARG A 105 -12.99 -13.49 -4.86
N ARG A 106 -12.21 -12.65 -5.55
CA ARG A 106 -12.17 -11.20 -5.31
C ARG A 106 -12.81 -10.37 -6.42
N LEU A 107 -12.78 -10.83 -7.66
CA LEU A 107 -13.20 -10.05 -8.82
C LEU A 107 -14.60 -10.44 -9.29
N LEU A 108 -15.27 -9.47 -9.92
CA LEU A 108 -16.51 -9.72 -10.65
C LEU A 108 -16.16 -10.35 -12.01
N ARG A 109 -16.98 -11.28 -12.52
CA ARG A 109 -16.76 -11.87 -13.85
C ARG A 109 -17.48 -11.07 -14.94
N ASP A 110 -18.73 -10.70 -14.69
CA ASP A 110 -19.61 -10.10 -15.70
C ASP A 110 -19.62 -8.56 -15.60
N THR A 111 -18.49 -7.94 -15.94
CA THR A 111 -18.38 -6.48 -15.98
C THR A 111 -17.55 -6.00 -17.16
N PRO A 112 -17.98 -4.92 -17.86
CA PRO A 112 -17.21 -4.35 -18.97
C PRO A 112 -15.95 -3.61 -18.49
N ARG A 113 -15.74 -3.49 -17.17
CA ARG A 113 -14.60 -2.76 -16.61
C ARG A 113 -13.31 -3.55 -16.74
N PRO A 114 -12.22 -2.90 -17.16
CA PRO A 114 -10.94 -3.57 -17.26
C PRO A 114 -10.38 -3.95 -15.89
N ILE A 115 -9.59 -5.02 -15.87
CA ILE A 115 -8.67 -5.31 -14.78
C ILE A 115 -7.34 -4.67 -15.13
N ALA A 116 -6.80 -3.84 -14.23
CA ALA A 116 -5.49 -3.25 -14.41
C ALA A 116 -4.40 -4.17 -13.85
N VAL A 117 -3.30 -4.37 -14.56
CA VAL A 117 -2.12 -5.11 -14.10
C VAL A 117 -0.92 -4.18 -14.11
N ALA A 118 -0.29 -4.00 -12.94
CA ALA A 118 0.95 -3.25 -12.84
C ALA A 118 2.13 -4.12 -13.29
N LEU A 119 2.70 -3.81 -14.46
CA LEU A 119 3.82 -4.52 -15.07
C LEU A 119 5.09 -3.69 -14.95
N SER A 120 6.09 -4.21 -14.23
CA SER A 120 7.44 -3.60 -14.16
C SER A 120 8.43 -4.24 -15.12
N GLY A 121 8.04 -5.33 -15.79
CA GLY A 121 8.90 -6.13 -16.66
C GLY A 121 9.71 -7.21 -15.95
N GLY A 122 9.73 -7.20 -14.61
CA GLY A 122 10.34 -8.25 -13.80
C GLY A 122 9.49 -9.52 -13.76
N GLY A 123 10.12 -10.66 -13.47
CA GLY A 123 9.50 -12.00 -13.49
C GLY A 123 8.19 -12.09 -12.71
N ASP A 124 8.14 -11.58 -11.48
CA ASP A 124 6.93 -11.63 -10.64
C ASP A 124 5.73 -10.92 -11.29
N SER A 125 5.96 -9.76 -11.92
CA SER A 125 4.91 -9.00 -12.61
C SER A 125 4.53 -9.59 -13.97
N LEU A 126 5.49 -10.20 -14.68
CA LEU A 126 5.24 -10.89 -15.95
C LEU A 126 4.40 -12.14 -15.73
N ALA A 127 4.74 -12.96 -14.73
CA ALA A 127 4.00 -14.17 -14.42
C ALA A 127 2.56 -13.87 -14.01
N LEU A 128 2.37 -12.83 -13.19
CA LEU A 128 1.04 -12.33 -12.85
C LEU A 128 0.27 -11.88 -14.09
N LEU A 129 0.90 -11.13 -15.01
CA LEU A 129 0.26 -10.68 -16.23
C LEU A 129 -0.20 -11.85 -17.10
N LEU A 130 0.67 -12.84 -17.30
CA LEU A 130 0.35 -14.02 -18.11
C LEU A 130 -0.85 -14.78 -17.52
N ALA A 131 -0.81 -15.12 -16.23
CA ALA A 131 -1.91 -15.81 -15.56
C ALA A 131 -3.21 -14.98 -15.54
N ALA A 132 -3.12 -13.66 -15.35
CA ALA A 132 -4.27 -12.77 -15.39
C ALA A 132 -4.86 -12.64 -16.81
N ALA A 133 -4.03 -12.67 -17.86
CA ALA A 133 -4.48 -12.64 -19.24
C ALA A 133 -5.28 -13.90 -19.61
N ASP A 134 -4.82 -15.09 -19.18
CA ASP A 134 -5.56 -16.33 -19.39
C ASP A 134 -6.92 -16.30 -18.69
N TRP A 135 -6.95 -15.85 -17.44
CA TRP A 135 -8.18 -15.71 -16.67
C TRP A 135 -9.13 -14.70 -17.32
N ALA A 136 -8.62 -13.53 -17.72
CA ALA A 136 -9.39 -12.47 -18.35
C ALA A 136 -9.99 -12.91 -19.69
N ALA A 137 -9.24 -13.67 -20.49
CA ALA A 137 -9.74 -14.28 -21.72
C ALA A 137 -10.87 -15.28 -21.44
N ALA A 138 -10.71 -16.14 -20.43
CA ALA A 138 -11.71 -17.13 -20.06
C ALA A 138 -13.05 -16.50 -19.61
N VAL A 139 -13.00 -15.36 -18.91
CA VAL A 139 -14.20 -14.62 -18.47
C VAL A 139 -14.57 -13.44 -19.37
N ARG A 140 -13.89 -13.26 -20.51
CA ARG A 140 -14.08 -12.17 -21.48
C ARG A 140 -14.03 -10.76 -20.86
N ARG A 141 -13.15 -10.55 -19.88
CA ARG A 141 -12.93 -9.23 -19.27
C ARG A 141 -11.80 -8.48 -19.97
N PRO A 142 -11.92 -7.16 -20.19
CA PRO A 142 -10.83 -6.37 -20.72
C PRO A 142 -9.63 -6.34 -19.76
N LEU A 143 -8.43 -6.33 -20.32
CA LEU A 143 -7.17 -6.23 -19.57
C LEU A 143 -6.45 -4.93 -19.92
N LEU A 144 -6.01 -4.22 -18.89
CA LEU A 144 -5.19 -3.01 -19.01
C LEU A 144 -3.84 -3.24 -18.35
N VAL A 145 -2.76 -3.10 -19.10
CA VAL A 145 -1.39 -3.19 -18.60
C VAL A 145 -0.85 -1.79 -18.36
N LEU A 146 -0.38 -1.54 -17.14
CA LEU A 146 0.17 -0.27 -16.71
C LEU A 146 1.64 -0.43 -16.34
N THR A 147 2.52 0.35 -16.95
CA THR A 147 3.95 0.39 -16.63
C THR A 147 4.35 1.78 -16.20
N VAL A 148 5.04 1.88 -15.06
CA VAL A 148 5.56 3.16 -14.55
C VAL A 148 7.05 3.24 -14.85
N ASP A 149 7.41 4.19 -15.70
CA ASP A 149 8.79 4.63 -15.90
C ASP A 149 9.13 5.71 -14.87
N HIS A 150 10.09 5.40 -14.00
CA HIS A 150 10.59 6.33 -13.00
C HIS A 150 11.67 7.29 -13.54
N GLY A 151 12.20 7.03 -14.74
CA GLY A 151 13.30 7.78 -15.35
C GLY A 151 14.56 7.79 -14.48
N LEU A 152 14.80 6.72 -13.71
CA LEU A 152 15.96 6.61 -12.81
C LEU A 152 17.18 5.98 -13.49
N ARG A 153 16.96 5.28 -14.61
CA ARG A 153 17.98 4.58 -15.36
C ARG A 153 17.84 4.91 -16.85
N PRO A 154 18.94 5.00 -17.61
CA PRO A 154 18.88 5.15 -19.06
C PRO A 154 18.08 4.04 -19.76
N GLU A 155 18.10 2.83 -19.23
CA GLU A 155 17.47 1.64 -19.81
C GLU A 155 15.94 1.59 -19.60
N SER A 156 15.38 2.46 -18.76
CA SER A 156 13.96 2.39 -18.36
C SER A 156 12.99 2.57 -19.53
N ALA A 157 13.39 3.36 -20.54
CA ALA A 157 12.64 3.52 -21.78
C ALA A 157 12.56 2.20 -22.57
N HIS A 158 13.68 1.46 -22.66
CA HIS A 158 13.72 0.16 -23.31
C HIS A 158 12.87 -0.87 -22.54
N TRP A 159 12.94 -0.88 -21.21
CA TRP A 159 12.12 -1.76 -20.38
C TRP A 159 10.63 -1.50 -20.56
N THR A 160 10.23 -0.24 -20.68
CA THR A 160 8.85 0.16 -20.97
C THR A 160 8.41 -0.32 -22.35
N ALA A 161 9.28 -0.25 -23.36
CA ALA A 161 8.99 -0.78 -24.69
C ALA A 161 8.81 -2.31 -24.68
N THR A 162 9.64 -3.05 -23.95
CA THR A 162 9.49 -4.51 -23.76
C THR A 162 8.16 -4.87 -23.09
N CYS A 163 7.73 -4.06 -22.12
CA CYS A 163 6.42 -4.21 -21.48
C CYS A 163 5.26 -3.98 -22.48
N ALA A 164 5.38 -2.97 -23.34
CA ALA A 164 4.40 -2.67 -24.39
C ALA A 164 4.28 -3.83 -25.38
N THR A 165 5.41 -4.39 -25.84
CA THR A 165 5.43 -5.57 -26.74
C THR A 165 4.77 -6.78 -26.11
N THR A 166 5.03 -7.02 -24.82
CA THR A 166 4.37 -8.11 -24.07
C THR A 166 2.86 -7.92 -24.00
N ALA A 167 2.39 -6.71 -23.69
CA ALA A 167 0.96 -6.40 -23.64
C ALA A 167 0.28 -6.59 -25.01
N ALA A 168 0.93 -6.12 -26.09
CA ALA A 168 0.45 -6.27 -27.46
C ALA A 168 0.33 -7.76 -27.87
N ARG A 169 1.31 -8.60 -27.53
CA ARG A 169 1.26 -10.05 -27.76
C ARG A 169 0.05 -10.72 -27.10
N LEU A 170 -0.38 -10.20 -25.95
CA LEU A 170 -1.54 -10.70 -25.20
C LEU A 170 -2.87 -10.07 -25.62
N GLY A 171 -2.87 -9.14 -26.59
CA GLY A 171 -4.07 -8.39 -26.99
C GLY A 171 -4.60 -7.44 -25.92
N ALA A 172 -3.77 -7.05 -24.96
CA ALA A 172 -4.18 -6.18 -23.85
C ALA A 172 -3.94 -4.70 -24.17
N ALA A 173 -4.80 -3.82 -23.64
CA ALA A 173 -4.55 -2.39 -23.69
C ALA A 173 -3.30 -2.05 -22.86
N PHE A 174 -2.49 -1.10 -23.30
CA PHE A 174 -1.24 -0.73 -22.63
C PHE A 174 -1.16 0.78 -22.41
N GLN A 175 -0.67 1.19 -21.24
CA GLN A 175 -0.36 2.57 -20.93
C GLN A 175 0.99 2.68 -20.21
N ALA A 176 1.90 3.45 -20.80
CA ALA A 176 3.13 3.88 -20.16
C ALA A 176 2.87 5.15 -19.33
N LEU A 177 3.36 5.16 -18.10
CA LEU A 177 3.18 6.24 -17.14
C LEU A 177 4.56 6.76 -16.73
N ALA A 178 4.79 8.06 -16.80
CA ALA A 178 6.09 8.64 -16.48
C ALA A 178 6.05 9.40 -15.15
N TRP A 179 7.04 9.19 -14.30
CA TRP A 179 7.29 10.07 -13.15
C TRP A 179 8.15 11.25 -13.59
N THR A 180 7.50 12.38 -13.89
CA THR A 180 8.12 13.59 -14.46
C THR A 180 8.48 14.66 -13.42
N GLY A 181 8.04 14.51 -12.17
CA GLY A 181 8.29 15.50 -11.12
C GLY A 181 9.71 15.45 -10.56
N ASP A 182 10.07 16.49 -9.81
CA ASP A 182 11.37 16.57 -9.12
C ASP A 182 11.58 15.38 -8.19
N LYS A 183 12.77 14.79 -8.31
CA LYS A 183 13.18 13.64 -7.50
C LYS A 183 13.88 14.16 -6.25
N PRO A 184 13.41 13.78 -5.04
CA PRO A 184 14.00 14.30 -3.82
C PRO A 184 15.41 13.74 -3.62
N ALA A 185 16.31 14.56 -3.09
CA ALA A 185 17.68 14.17 -2.79
C ALA A 185 17.78 13.09 -1.70
N SER A 186 16.76 12.96 -0.85
CA SER A 186 16.67 11.93 0.19
C SER A 186 15.29 11.27 0.18
N GLY A 187 15.21 10.01 0.64
CA GLY A 187 13.95 9.27 0.66
C GLY A 187 13.42 8.87 -0.73
N LEU A 188 14.28 8.86 -1.75
CA LEU A 188 13.94 8.53 -3.13
C LEU A 188 13.10 7.24 -3.27
N PRO A 189 13.38 6.11 -2.57
CA PRO A 189 12.54 4.91 -2.67
C PRO A 189 11.10 5.11 -2.18
N ALA A 190 10.89 5.89 -1.12
CA ALA A 190 9.55 6.19 -0.60
C ALA A 190 8.79 7.11 -1.56
N ALA A 191 9.48 8.12 -2.11
CA ALA A 191 8.92 9.03 -3.11
C ALA A 191 8.55 8.30 -4.41
N ALA A 192 9.44 7.45 -4.94
CA ALA A 192 9.18 6.61 -6.10
C ALA A 192 7.99 5.67 -5.87
N ARG A 193 7.88 5.06 -4.69
CA ARG A 193 6.73 4.24 -4.31
C ARG A 193 5.43 5.05 -4.30
N GLY A 194 5.45 6.26 -3.73
CA GLY A 194 4.32 7.19 -3.72
C GLY A 194 3.88 7.56 -5.13
N ALA A 195 4.81 8.01 -5.97
CA ALA A 195 4.58 8.36 -7.36
C ALA A 195 4.00 7.17 -8.15
N ARG A 196 4.56 5.97 -7.98
CA ARG A 196 4.05 4.74 -8.62
C ARG A 196 2.58 4.51 -8.29
N HIS A 197 2.22 4.54 -7.01
CA HIS A 197 0.85 4.27 -6.60
C HIS A 197 -0.12 5.36 -7.06
N ALA A 198 0.31 6.63 -7.10
CA ALA A 198 -0.50 7.73 -7.62
C ALA A 198 -0.74 7.59 -9.13
N LEU A 199 0.31 7.39 -9.92
CA LEU A 199 0.22 7.21 -11.37
C LEU A 199 -0.64 6.00 -11.76
N LEU A 200 -0.44 4.86 -11.10
CA LEU A 200 -1.26 3.67 -11.31
C LEU A 200 -2.73 3.92 -10.95
N ALA A 201 -2.99 4.66 -9.87
CA ALA A 201 -4.35 4.95 -9.43
C ALA A 201 -5.08 5.88 -10.40
N ASP A 202 -4.42 6.93 -10.87
CA ASP A 202 -5.01 7.87 -11.83
C ASP A 202 -5.33 7.16 -13.16
N ALA A 203 -4.38 6.41 -13.71
CA ALA A 203 -4.56 5.66 -14.97
C ALA A 203 -5.66 4.60 -14.86
N ALA A 204 -5.68 3.82 -13.76
CA ALA A 204 -6.72 2.83 -13.53
C ALA A 204 -8.11 3.46 -13.42
N ARG A 205 -8.25 4.60 -12.72
CA ARG A 205 -9.52 5.31 -12.62
C ARG A 205 -9.97 5.90 -13.95
N GLU A 206 -9.06 6.48 -14.71
CA GLU A 206 -9.34 7.04 -16.04
C GLU A 206 -9.87 5.96 -17.00
N ALA A 207 -9.29 4.75 -16.94
CA ALA A 207 -9.76 3.59 -17.69
C ALA A 207 -11.01 2.91 -17.10
N GLY A 208 -11.54 3.39 -15.97
CA GLY A 208 -12.71 2.82 -15.30
C GLY A 208 -12.46 1.53 -14.52
N ALA A 209 -11.21 1.10 -14.36
CA ALA A 209 -10.86 -0.05 -13.52
C ALA A 209 -11.21 0.22 -12.04
N ARG A 210 -11.44 -0.86 -11.29
CA ARG A 210 -11.64 -0.83 -9.82
C ARG A 210 -10.57 -1.58 -9.05
N VAL A 211 -9.82 -2.44 -9.73
CA VAL A 211 -8.77 -3.27 -9.14
C VAL A 211 -7.49 -3.17 -9.96
N ILE A 212 -6.37 -3.06 -9.25
CA ILE A 212 -5.01 -3.13 -9.81
C ILE A 212 -4.34 -4.37 -9.24
N LEU A 213 -3.93 -5.30 -10.12
CA LEU A 213 -3.14 -6.47 -9.76
C LEU A 213 -1.67 -6.06 -9.59
N MET A 214 -1.01 -6.55 -8.54
CA MET A 214 0.42 -6.33 -8.31
C MET A 214 1.14 -7.63 -7.96
N GLY A 215 2.29 -7.88 -8.60
CA GLY A 215 3.10 -9.08 -8.42
C GLY A 215 3.95 -9.09 -7.15
N HIS A 216 3.35 -8.86 -5.98
CA HIS A 216 4.04 -9.08 -4.71
C HIS A 216 3.97 -10.57 -4.34
N THR A 217 5.06 -11.14 -3.86
CA THR A 217 5.21 -12.57 -3.62
C THR A 217 5.30 -12.93 -2.13
N ALA A 218 5.40 -14.22 -1.82
CA ALA A 218 5.72 -14.68 -0.48
C ALA A 218 7.08 -14.15 0.02
N ASP A 219 8.04 -13.96 -0.87
CA ASP A 219 9.34 -13.36 -0.54
C ASP A 219 9.19 -11.89 -0.11
N ASP A 220 8.31 -11.11 -0.75
CA ASP A 220 8.00 -9.73 -0.32
C ASP A 220 7.44 -9.68 1.11
N MET A 221 6.68 -10.68 1.52
CA MET A 221 6.15 -10.78 2.88
C MET A 221 7.27 -10.97 3.91
N LEU A 222 8.22 -11.86 3.60
CA LEU A 222 9.39 -12.10 4.43
C LEU A 222 10.33 -10.88 4.47
N GLU A 223 10.60 -10.26 3.32
CA GLU A 223 11.37 -9.02 3.20
C GLU A 223 10.76 -7.92 4.09
N ALA A 224 9.45 -7.70 3.98
CA ALA A 224 8.74 -6.71 4.80
C ALA A 224 8.76 -7.08 6.30
N GLY A 225 8.65 -8.36 6.64
CA GLY A 225 8.76 -8.86 8.01
C GLY A 225 10.12 -8.55 8.64
N ARG A 226 11.19 -8.85 7.91
CA ARG A 226 12.56 -8.58 8.34
C ARG A 226 12.84 -7.09 8.48
N MET A 227 12.46 -6.30 7.47
CA MET A 227 12.59 -4.84 7.55
C MET A 227 11.92 -4.28 8.80
N ARG A 228 10.76 -4.80 9.21
CA ARG A 228 10.08 -4.38 10.45
C ARG A 228 10.83 -4.82 11.71
N ALA A 229 11.41 -6.02 11.72
CA ALA A 229 12.25 -6.46 12.82
C ALA A 229 13.48 -5.54 13.00
N GLU A 230 13.97 -4.98 11.90
CA GLU A 230 15.05 -3.97 11.85
C GLU A 230 14.56 -2.53 12.11
N GLY A 231 13.29 -2.34 12.51
CA GLY A 231 12.73 -1.04 12.89
C GLY A 231 12.07 -0.24 11.77
N SER A 232 11.94 -0.80 10.55
CA SER A 232 11.19 -0.17 9.47
C SER A 232 9.69 -0.09 9.76
N THR A 233 9.04 0.97 9.29
CA THR A 233 7.58 1.13 9.31
C THR A 233 6.91 0.55 8.06
N THR A 234 7.62 -0.26 7.27
CA THR A 234 7.11 -0.84 6.02
C THR A 234 5.85 -1.69 6.29
N PRO A 235 4.72 -1.35 5.63
CA PRO A 235 3.48 -2.09 5.82
C PRO A 235 3.63 -3.51 5.28
N THR A 236 3.01 -4.47 5.98
CA THR A 236 2.86 -5.83 5.46
C THR A 236 1.97 -5.81 4.22
N PRO A 237 2.42 -6.36 3.08
CA PRO A 237 1.54 -6.61 1.94
C PRO A 237 0.33 -7.46 2.37
N ARG A 238 -0.80 -7.26 1.70
CA ARG A 238 -2.04 -8.01 1.93
C ARG A 238 -2.59 -8.46 0.60
N GLU A 239 -3.28 -9.60 0.56
CA GLU A 239 -3.88 -10.07 -0.69
C GLU A 239 -4.82 -9.00 -1.23
N TRP A 240 -5.69 -8.46 -0.38
CA TRP A 240 -6.70 -7.47 -0.72
C TRP A 240 -6.56 -6.22 0.15
N SER A 241 -6.38 -5.06 -0.46
CA SER A 241 -6.25 -3.79 0.28
C SER A 241 -6.72 -2.59 -0.55
N PRO A 242 -7.29 -1.53 0.07
CA PRO A 242 -7.50 -0.28 -0.64
C PRO A 242 -6.17 0.29 -1.15
N SER A 243 -6.22 1.09 -2.21
CA SER A 243 -5.03 1.80 -2.71
C SER A 243 -4.46 2.72 -1.62
N PRO A 244 -3.13 2.74 -1.43
CA PRO A 244 -2.48 3.63 -0.46
C PRO A 244 -2.33 5.06 -0.99
N ALA A 245 -2.53 5.28 -2.30
CA ALA A 245 -2.56 6.63 -2.87
C ALA A 245 -3.89 7.28 -2.52
N TRP A 246 -3.85 8.37 -1.75
CA TRP A 246 -5.05 9.13 -1.41
C TRP A 246 -4.85 10.60 -1.78
N PRO A 247 -5.81 11.23 -2.49
CA PRO A 247 -7.14 10.73 -2.87
C PRO A 247 -7.23 10.00 -4.23
N GLN A 248 -6.12 9.89 -4.97
CA GLN A 248 -6.09 9.30 -6.33
C GLN A 248 -6.63 7.87 -6.34
N GLY A 249 -6.32 7.08 -5.32
CA GLY A 249 -6.76 5.69 -5.17
C GLY A 249 -8.15 5.48 -4.59
N ARG A 250 -8.98 6.52 -4.46
CA ARG A 250 -10.34 6.37 -3.92
C ARG A 250 -11.15 5.38 -4.74
N GLY A 251 -11.84 4.47 -4.06
CA GLY A 251 -12.62 3.39 -4.69
C GLY A 251 -11.79 2.35 -5.45
N LEU A 252 -10.46 2.43 -5.42
CA LEU A 252 -9.56 1.44 -6.02
C LEU A 252 -9.03 0.46 -4.98
N PHE A 253 -8.95 -0.80 -5.37
CA PHE A 253 -8.33 -1.87 -4.60
C PHE A 253 -7.10 -2.41 -5.30
N LEU A 254 -6.16 -2.88 -4.47
CA LEU A 254 -4.98 -3.59 -4.89
C LEU A 254 -5.16 -5.06 -4.54
N LEU A 255 -4.99 -5.91 -5.55
CA LEU A 255 -5.02 -7.37 -5.39
C LEU A 255 -3.62 -7.93 -5.66
N ARG A 256 -3.14 -8.80 -4.77
CA ARG A 256 -1.80 -9.41 -4.84
C ARG A 256 -1.92 -10.94 -4.84
N PRO A 257 -2.24 -11.57 -5.99
CA PRO A 257 -2.50 -13.02 -6.05
C PRO A 257 -1.30 -13.90 -5.71
N LEU A 258 -0.08 -13.38 -5.86
CA LEU A 258 1.15 -14.14 -5.70
C LEU A 258 1.69 -14.19 -4.26
N LEU A 259 0.99 -13.63 -3.26
CA LEU A 259 1.51 -13.57 -1.88
C LEU A 259 1.72 -14.94 -1.21
N GLY A 260 1.12 -16.00 -1.74
CA GLY A 260 1.35 -17.38 -1.32
C GLY A 260 2.45 -18.11 -2.09
N THR A 261 3.03 -17.50 -3.14
CA THR A 261 3.95 -18.16 -4.07
C THR A 261 5.36 -17.60 -3.94
N ARG A 262 6.39 -18.47 -3.97
CA ARG A 262 7.79 -18.02 -3.97
C ARG A 262 8.24 -17.51 -5.33
N ARG A 263 9.20 -16.59 -5.31
CA ARG A 263 9.89 -16.10 -6.51
C ARG A 263 10.59 -17.24 -7.27
N ALA A 264 11.11 -18.24 -6.58
CA ALA A 264 11.74 -19.40 -7.21
C ALA A 264 10.73 -20.22 -8.04
N GLU A 265 9.55 -20.50 -7.49
CA GLU A 265 8.46 -21.19 -8.19
C GLU A 265 8.00 -20.38 -9.41
N ILE A 266 7.87 -19.06 -9.26
CA ILE A 266 7.50 -18.15 -10.36
C ILE A 266 8.53 -18.19 -11.48
N ARG A 267 9.84 -18.14 -11.16
CA ARG A 267 10.92 -18.22 -12.15
C ARG A 267 10.93 -19.58 -12.85
N ALA A 268 10.75 -20.68 -12.12
CA ALA A 268 10.65 -22.01 -12.71
C ALA A 268 9.46 -22.10 -13.69
N TRP A 269 8.31 -21.56 -13.31
CA TRP A 269 7.13 -21.50 -14.16
C TRP A 269 7.35 -20.67 -15.43
N LEU A 270 8.03 -19.52 -15.35
CA LEU A 270 8.38 -18.71 -16.53
C LEU A 270 9.38 -19.43 -17.44
N THR A 271 10.43 -20.02 -16.87
CA THR A 271 11.44 -20.78 -17.63
C THR A 271 10.81 -21.97 -18.35
N GLY A 272 9.92 -22.72 -17.69
CA GLY A 272 9.18 -23.83 -18.31
C GLY A 272 8.28 -23.42 -19.48
N ARG A 273 7.99 -22.12 -19.60
CA ARG A 273 7.21 -21.52 -20.69
C ARG A 273 8.08 -20.81 -21.73
N GLY A 274 9.39 -20.78 -21.56
CA GLY A 274 10.31 -20.04 -22.43
C GLY A 274 10.13 -18.51 -22.37
N GLU A 275 9.57 -17.99 -21.28
CA GLU A 275 9.32 -16.55 -21.12
C GLU A 275 10.53 -15.87 -20.50
N ALA A 276 11.10 -14.88 -21.18
CA ALA A 276 12.18 -14.05 -20.67
C ALA A 276 11.61 -12.84 -19.89
N TRP A 277 12.32 -12.40 -18.85
CA TRP A 277 11.96 -11.22 -18.05
C TRP A 277 13.16 -10.30 -17.85
N ILE A 278 12.88 -9.07 -17.44
CA ILE A 278 13.89 -8.06 -17.12
C ILE A 278 14.41 -8.32 -15.72
N ASP A 279 15.73 -8.42 -15.55
CA ASP A 279 16.37 -8.41 -14.24
C ASP A 279 16.97 -7.02 -13.98
N ASP A 280 16.34 -6.22 -13.12
CA ASP A 280 16.81 -4.87 -12.78
C ASP A 280 18.00 -4.97 -11.82
N PRO A 281 19.19 -4.44 -12.17
CA PRO A 281 20.35 -4.44 -11.29
C PRO A 281 20.12 -3.76 -9.93
N ALA A 282 19.11 -2.87 -9.81
CA ALA A 282 18.75 -2.26 -8.53
C ALA A 282 18.24 -3.28 -7.50
N ASN A 283 17.80 -4.45 -7.94
CA ASN A 283 17.32 -5.52 -7.07
C ASN A 283 18.43 -6.13 -6.18
N GLU A 284 19.69 -5.94 -6.58
CA GLU A 284 20.88 -6.48 -5.89
C GLU A 284 21.67 -5.40 -5.14
N ASP A 285 21.28 -4.13 -5.26
CA ASP A 285 22.00 -3.01 -4.65
C ASP A 285 21.77 -2.96 -3.12
N MET A 286 22.82 -3.34 -2.38
CA MET A 286 22.85 -3.41 -0.92
C MET A 286 22.71 -2.06 -0.21
N ALA A 287 22.78 -0.93 -0.93
CA ALA A 287 22.41 0.37 -0.39
C ALA A 287 20.93 0.40 0.05
N TYR A 288 20.06 -0.39 -0.60
CA TYR A 288 18.64 -0.46 -0.28
C TYR A 288 18.32 -1.52 0.79
N ALA A 289 17.49 -1.14 1.77
CA ALA A 289 17.07 -2.02 2.86
C ALA A 289 16.41 -3.32 2.38
N ARG A 290 15.72 -3.28 1.23
CA ARG A 290 15.03 -4.44 0.67
C ARG A 290 16.01 -5.48 0.10
N ALA A 291 17.06 -5.05 -0.59
CA ALA A 291 18.12 -5.94 -1.06
C ALA A 291 18.85 -6.60 0.12
N ARG A 292 19.14 -5.84 1.19
CA ARG A 292 19.71 -6.40 2.43
C ARG A 292 18.80 -7.43 3.07
N ALA A 293 17.51 -7.15 3.17
CA ALA A 293 16.54 -8.08 3.75
C ALA A 293 16.47 -9.41 2.97
N ARG A 294 16.66 -9.36 1.64
CA ARG A 294 16.62 -10.52 0.73
C ARG A 294 17.75 -11.53 0.94
N ARG A 295 18.93 -11.09 1.39
CA ARG A 295 20.14 -11.94 1.47
C ARG A 295 20.01 -13.12 2.44
N ASP A 296 19.28 -12.95 3.54
CA ASP A 296 19.15 -14.00 4.58
C ASP A 296 17.68 -14.38 4.81
N LEU A 297 16.89 -14.48 3.74
CA LEU A 297 15.53 -14.98 3.85
C LEU A 297 15.52 -16.50 4.09
N PRO A 298 14.64 -17.00 4.97
CA PRO A 298 14.49 -18.43 5.16
C PRO A 298 13.95 -19.11 3.89
N ALA A 299 14.43 -20.33 3.64
CA ALA A 299 13.95 -21.16 2.52
C ALA A 299 12.47 -21.55 2.67
N ALA A 300 12.01 -21.80 3.91
CA ALA A 300 10.63 -22.18 4.19
C ALA A 300 9.67 -21.01 3.96
N ALA A 301 8.60 -21.21 3.19
CA ALA A 301 7.57 -20.21 2.90
C ALA A 301 7.07 -19.52 4.19
N PRO A 302 6.76 -18.21 4.15
CA PRO A 302 6.10 -17.58 5.29
C PRO A 302 4.83 -18.36 5.59
N PRO A 303 4.43 -18.48 6.88
CA PRO A 303 3.09 -18.94 7.19
C PRO A 303 2.08 -18.09 6.41
N ALA A 304 0.98 -18.70 5.96
CA ALA A 304 -0.09 -18.01 5.24
C ALA A 304 -0.34 -16.65 5.90
N ALA A 305 -0.26 -15.58 5.11
CA ALA A 305 -0.31 -14.23 5.64
C ALA A 305 -1.55 -14.10 6.53
N ALA A 306 -1.36 -13.98 7.85
CA ALA A 306 -2.48 -13.83 8.76
C ALA A 306 -3.25 -12.59 8.31
N GLU A 307 -4.50 -12.79 7.90
CA GLU A 307 -5.37 -11.67 7.56
C GLU A 307 -5.45 -10.80 8.82
N PRO A 308 -5.12 -9.50 8.71
CA PRO A 308 -5.12 -8.62 9.85
C PRO A 308 -6.52 -8.57 10.43
N ALA A 309 -6.62 -8.52 11.77
CA ALA A 309 -7.88 -8.45 12.49
C ALA A 309 -8.84 -7.49 11.78
N SER A 310 -10.01 -8.01 11.39
CA SER A 310 -10.98 -7.20 10.68
C SER A 310 -11.56 -6.17 11.64
N ALA A 311 -11.52 -4.89 11.25
CA ALA A 311 -12.18 -3.82 11.99
C ALA A 311 -13.55 -3.50 11.38
N LYS A 312 -14.09 -4.42 10.56
CA LYS A 312 -15.32 -4.27 9.80
C LYS A 312 -16.51 -3.91 10.70
N ALA A 313 -16.75 -4.68 11.75
CA ALA A 313 -17.89 -4.46 12.65
C ALA A 313 -17.87 -3.06 13.29
N LEU A 314 -16.69 -2.57 13.69
CA LEU A 314 -16.54 -1.22 14.23
C LEU A 314 -16.79 -0.15 13.15
N ALA A 315 -16.33 -0.37 11.91
CA ALA A 315 -16.58 0.56 10.82
C ALA A 315 -18.06 0.62 10.42
N GLU A 316 -18.77 -0.51 10.42
CA GLU A 316 -20.20 -0.58 10.13
C GLU A 316 -21.05 0.03 11.25
N ALA A 317 -20.62 -0.11 12.51
CA ALA A 317 -21.26 0.54 13.65
C ALA A 317 -20.98 2.06 13.75
N CYS A 318 -20.09 2.59 12.91
CA CYS A 318 -19.74 4.01 12.90
C CYS A 318 -20.81 4.82 12.17
N GLN A 319 -21.24 5.93 12.78
CA GLN A 319 -22.14 6.90 12.20
C GLN A 319 -21.32 8.00 11.51
N ALA A 320 -21.81 8.51 10.39
CA ALA A 320 -21.18 9.59 9.65
C ALA A 320 -22.13 10.77 9.50
N ASP A 321 -21.59 11.99 9.57
CA ASP A 321 -22.35 13.21 9.34
C ASP A 321 -21.93 13.89 8.02
N ALA A 322 -22.74 14.85 7.55
CA ALA A 322 -22.48 15.59 6.33
C ALA A 322 -21.20 16.46 6.38
N THR A 323 -20.59 16.62 7.57
CA THR A 323 -19.32 17.36 7.75
C THR A 323 -18.09 16.47 7.56
N GLY A 324 -18.29 15.20 7.20
CA GLY A 324 -17.24 14.19 7.15
C GLY A 324 -16.75 13.79 8.55
N GLY A 325 -17.53 14.10 9.60
CA GLY A 325 -17.33 13.61 10.95
C GLY A 325 -17.75 12.15 11.07
N LEU A 326 -17.10 11.43 11.96
CA LEU A 326 -17.34 10.02 12.25
C LEU A 326 -17.57 9.84 13.75
N ALA A 327 -18.56 9.04 14.16
CA ALA A 327 -18.88 8.80 15.56
C ALA A 327 -19.11 7.31 15.82
N ILE A 328 -18.72 6.83 16.99
CA ILE A 328 -18.95 5.44 17.42
C ILE A 328 -19.20 5.39 18.93
N SER A 329 -20.05 4.46 19.38
CA SER A 329 -20.29 4.28 20.81
C SER A 329 -19.05 3.72 21.52
N ARG A 330 -18.86 4.12 22.78
CA ARG A 330 -17.81 3.54 23.63
C ARG A 330 -18.03 2.05 23.86
N ALA A 331 -19.29 1.63 24.01
CA ALA A 331 -19.65 0.23 24.17
C ALA A 331 -19.15 -0.64 23.01
N ALA A 332 -19.31 -0.18 21.76
CA ALA A 332 -18.81 -0.90 20.59
C ALA A 332 -17.28 -1.00 20.59
N LEU A 333 -16.57 0.08 20.95
CA LEU A 333 -15.11 0.07 21.09
C LEU A 333 -14.63 -0.86 22.20
N ALA A 334 -15.33 -0.89 23.33
CA ALA A 334 -14.99 -1.73 24.48
C ALA A 334 -15.18 -3.22 24.17
N ALA A 335 -16.24 -3.58 23.45
CA ALA A 335 -16.57 -4.96 23.09
C ALA A 335 -15.63 -5.57 22.03
N ALA A 336 -14.91 -4.75 21.26
CA ALA A 336 -13.98 -5.22 20.25
C ALA A 336 -12.66 -5.71 20.85
N ASP A 337 -12.03 -6.68 20.19
CA ASP A 337 -10.67 -7.11 20.51
C ASP A 337 -9.65 -5.98 20.27
N ASP A 338 -8.51 -6.08 20.95
CA ASP A 338 -7.45 -5.07 20.88
C ASP A 338 -6.94 -4.81 19.46
N ALA A 339 -6.84 -5.84 18.63
CA ALA A 339 -6.29 -5.69 17.28
C ALA A 339 -7.28 -4.96 16.37
N ALA A 340 -8.57 -5.33 16.40
CA ALA A 340 -9.64 -4.64 15.69
C ALA A 340 -9.80 -3.20 16.17
N ARG A 341 -9.81 -2.96 17.48
CA ARG A 341 -9.91 -1.62 18.09
C ARG A 341 -8.77 -0.71 17.65
N LEU A 342 -7.50 -1.16 17.75
CA LEU A 342 -6.35 -0.35 17.34
C LEU A 342 -6.37 -0.06 15.83
N ARG A 343 -6.76 -1.04 15.03
CA ARG A 343 -6.89 -0.87 13.57
C ARG A 343 -7.97 0.13 13.22
N PHE A 344 -9.14 0.04 13.85
CA PHE A 344 -10.23 0.99 13.69
C PHE A 344 -9.78 2.40 14.07
N LEU A 345 -9.21 2.59 15.26
CA LEU A 345 -8.79 3.91 15.76
C LEU A 345 -7.74 4.56 14.85
N SER A 346 -6.82 3.76 14.28
CA SER A 346 -5.87 4.25 13.28
C SER A 346 -6.58 4.70 12.00
N ALA A 347 -7.50 3.89 11.48
CA ALA A 347 -8.24 4.17 10.24
C ALA A 347 -9.20 5.35 10.37
N VAL A 348 -9.99 5.42 11.45
CA VAL A 348 -10.98 6.48 11.68
C VAL A 348 -10.32 7.85 11.83
N CYS A 349 -9.18 7.95 12.53
CA CYS A 349 -8.42 9.19 12.63
C CYS A 349 -7.90 9.63 11.25
N LEU A 350 -7.30 8.71 10.48
CA LEU A 350 -6.83 8.99 9.12
C LEU A 350 -7.96 9.50 8.20
N CYS A 351 -9.12 8.84 8.25
CA CYS A 351 -10.27 9.15 7.41
C CYS A 351 -10.91 10.48 7.79
N ALA A 352 -11.17 10.70 9.09
CA ALA A 352 -11.71 11.96 9.60
C ALA A 352 -10.76 13.14 9.41
N ALA A 353 -9.45 12.90 9.32
CA ALA A 353 -8.45 13.94 9.04
C ALA A 353 -8.26 14.23 7.53
N GLY A 354 -8.68 13.32 6.64
CA GLY A 354 -8.40 13.43 5.20
C GLY A 354 -6.91 13.23 4.83
N THR A 355 -6.09 12.68 5.73
CA THR A 355 -4.64 12.53 5.53
C THR A 355 -4.29 11.18 4.88
N SER A 356 -3.08 11.01 4.38
CA SER A 356 -2.57 9.77 3.74
C SER A 356 -1.66 8.93 4.66
N HIS A 357 -1.20 9.51 5.77
CA HIS A 357 -0.23 8.89 6.67
C HIS A 357 -0.90 8.42 7.96
N PRO A 358 -0.89 7.12 8.27
CA PRO A 358 -1.51 6.60 9.49
C PRO A 358 -0.78 7.10 10.74
N PRO A 359 -1.49 7.31 11.87
CA PRO A 359 -0.86 7.67 13.13
C PRO A 359 0.09 6.57 13.62
N ALA A 360 1.17 6.98 14.29
CA ALA A 360 2.11 6.06 14.92
C ALA A 360 1.40 5.13 15.91
N ARG A 361 1.71 3.82 15.85
CA ARG A 361 1.04 2.77 16.64
C ARG A 361 1.03 3.07 18.15
N ALA A 362 2.12 3.63 18.69
CA ALA A 362 2.20 4.00 20.10
C ALA A 362 1.14 5.06 20.50
N ARG A 363 0.89 6.05 19.64
CA ARG A 363 -0.13 7.08 19.87
C ARG A 363 -1.54 6.52 19.75
N VAL A 364 -1.77 5.58 18.83
CA VAL A 364 -3.06 4.87 18.74
C VAL A 364 -3.33 4.05 20.00
N LYS A 365 -2.32 3.35 20.54
CA LYS A 365 -2.43 2.62 21.81
C LYS A 365 -2.73 3.55 22.99
N ALA A 366 -2.06 4.70 23.06
CA ALA A 366 -2.33 5.70 24.09
C ALA A 366 -3.77 6.23 24.00
N LEU A 367 -4.26 6.51 22.79
CA LEU A 367 -5.65 6.91 22.57
C LEU A 367 -6.64 5.81 23.00
N ALA A 368 -6.38 4.55 22.64
CA ALA A 368 -7.23 3.43 23.02
C ALA A 368 -7.36 3.27 24.55
N ARG A 369 -6.24 3.42 25.27
CA ARG A 369 -6.24 3.40 26.75
C ARG A 369 -7.07 4.54 27.32
N ARG A 370 -6.85 5.77 26.84
CA ARG A 370 -7.61 6.94 27.28
C ARG A 370 -9.11 6.82 27.04
N ILE A 371 -9.53 6.17 25.94
CA ILE A 371 -10.96 5.87 25.69
C ILE A 371 -11.49 4.82 26.67
N ALA A 372 -10.67 3.84 27.05
CA ALA A 372 -11.05 2.80 28.01
C ALA A 372 -11.17 3.35 29.44
N ASP A 373 -10.43 4.40 29.79
CA ASP A 373 -10.49 5.05 31.12
C ASP A 373 -11.85 5.71 31.42
N GLY A 374 -12.74 5.85 30.42
CA GLY A 374 -14.13 6.29 30.61
C GLY A 374 -14.31 7.82 30.71
N GLU A 375 -13.30 8.56 31.17
CA GLU A 375 -13.38 10.02 31.29
C GLU A 375 -13.60 10.74 29.95
N GLY A 376 -14.34 11.85 29.99
CA GLY A 376 -14.53 12.73 28.84
C GLY A 376 -13.24 13.47 28.48
N PHE A 377 -12.93 13.58 27.18
CA PHE A 377 -11.75 14.33 26.75
C PHE A 377 -11.84 14.89 25.33
N THR A 378 -10.94 15.85 25.05
CA THR A 378 -10.57 16.26 23.69
C THR A 378 -9.08 15.99 23.47
N ALA A 379 -8.72 15.46 22.31
CA ALA A 379 -7.35 15.25 21.87
C ALA A 379 -7.21 15.46 20.36
N SER A 380 -5.98 15.58 19.87
CA SER A 380 -5.70 15.59 18.43
C SER A 380 -4.71 14.48 18.06
N LEU A 381 -5.00 13.73 17.01
CA LEU A 381 -4.17 12.65 16.51
C LEU A 381 -4.16 12.63 14.97
N ALA A 382 -2.97 12.84 14.38
CA ALA A 382 -2.76 12.79 12.92
C ALA A 382 -3.72 13.70 12.11
N GLY A 383 -4.04 14.88 12.65
CA GLY A 383 -4.95 15.84 12.04
C GLY A 383 -6.44 15.59 12.29
N ALA A 384 -6.78 14.53 13.03
CA ALA A 384 -8.12 14.33 13.57
C ALA A 384 -8.22 14.89 14.98
N ARG A 385 -9.29 15.63 15.25
CA ARG A 385 -9.77 15.94 16.59
C ARG A 385 -10.64 14.79 17.07
N VAL A 386 -10.32 14.28 18.26
CA VAL A 386 -11.03 13.20 18.93
C VAL A 386 -11.70 13.78 20.16
N GLU A 387 -13.02 13.67 20.21
CA GLU A 387 -13.85 14.08 21.34
C GLU A 387 -14.56 12.87 21.90
N ALA A 388 -14.31 12.54 23.16
CA ALA A 388 -14.99 11.45 23.83
C ALA A 388 -15.85 12.04 24.97
N ASP A 389 -17.11 11.67 25.03
CA ASP A 389 -18.00 11.89 26.18
C ASP A 389 -18.34 10.53 26.83
N GLU A 390 -19.29 10.45 27.75
CA GLU A 390 -19.61 9.20 28.46
C GLU A 390 -20.12 8.08 27.53
N SER A 391 -20.73 8.44 26.40
CA SER A 391 -21.46 7.50 25.54
C SER A 391 -20.75 7.21 24.21
N GLU A 392 -20.09 8.20 23.63
CA GLU A 392 -19.55 8.12 22.29
C GLU A 392 -18.19 8.79 22.12
N VAL A 393 -17.53 8.43 21.01
CA VAL A 393 -16.28 9.02 20.55
C VAL A 393 -16.50 9.56 19.15
N ARG A 394 -16.30 10.87 18.98
CA ARG A 394 -16.42 11.61 17.73
C ARG A 394 -15.03 11.95 17.17
N PHE A 395 -14.87 11.78 15.87
CA PHE A 395 -13.66 12.04 15.10
C PHE A 395 -13.96 13.05 14.00
N ARG A 396 -13.25 14.17 14.01
CA ARG A 396 -13.44 15.27 13.06
C ARG A 396 -12.11 15.80 12.57
N ARG A 397 -12.10 16.58 11.50
CA ARG A 397 -10.90 17.32 11.07
C ARG A 397 -10.52 18.33 12.14
N GLU A 398 -9.24 18.38 12.50
CA GLU A 398 -8.70 19.42 13.38
C GLU A 398 -8.63 20.76 12.63
N ALA A 399 -9.24 21.81 13.19
CA ALA A 399 -9.31 23.13 12.56
C ALA A 399 -7.93 23.75 12.35
N GLY A 400 -7.01 23.47 13.29
CA GLY A 400 -5.62 23.93 13.23
C GLY A 400 -4.79 23.34 12.07
N GLU A 401 -5.29 22.35 11.33
CA GLU A 401 -4.62 21.88 10.10
C GLU A 401 -4.65 22.93 8.98
N ALA A 402 -5.61 23.86 8.98
CA ALA A 402 -5.66 24.96 8.02
C ALA A 402 -4.37 25.80 8.06
N ALA A 403 -3.91 26.13 9.27
CA ALA A 403 -2.68 26.89 9.52
C ALA A 403 -1.40 26.12 9.11
N ARG A 404 -1.49 24.79 8.93
CA ARG A 404 -0.38 23.93 8.47
C ARG A 404 -0.38 23.71 6.96
N GLY A 405 -1.20 24.45 6.20
CA GLY A 405 -1.36 24.26 4.75
C GLY A 405 -2.25 23.08 4.38
N GLY A 406 -2.99 22.51 5.33
CA GLY A 406 -3.84 21.34 5.10
C GLY A 406 -5.16 21.63 4.38
N LEU A 407 -5.54 22.90 4.20
CA LEU A 407 -6.77 23.36 3.55
C LEU A 407 -6.48 24.37 2.43
N SER A 408 -5.48 24.09 1.60
CA SER A 408 -5.14 24.94 0.46
C SER A 408 -6.31 25.09 -0.51
N PRO A 409 -6.48 26.26 -1.16
CA PRO A 409 -7.49 26.42 -2.18
C PRO A 409 -7.30 25.43 -3.34
N LEU A 410 -8.43 24.98 -3.91
CA LEU A 410 -8.49 24.12 -5.08
C LEU A 410 -9.25 24.84 -6.18
N ARG A 411 -8.58 25.09 -7.31
CA ARG A 411 -9.26 25.54 -8.52
C ARG A 411 -10.00 24.38 -9.15
N LEU A 412 -11.26 24.60 -9.47
CA LEU A 412 -12.17 23.60 -10.00
C LEU A 412 -12.76 24.10 -11.31
N ALA A 413 -12.57 23.38 -12.41
CA ALA A 413 -13.25 23.69 -13.66
C ALA A 413 -14.74 23.32 -13.61
N ALA A 414 -15.55 23.93 -14.48
CA ALA A 414 -16.97 23.61 -14.59
C ALA A 414 -17.20 22.10 -14.86
N GLY A 415 -18.01 21.46 -14.03
CA GLY A 415 -18.32 20.03 -14.10
C GLY A 415 -17.19 19.10 -13.65
N GLU A 416 -16.02 19.62 -13.27
CA GLU A 416 -14.90 18.80 -12.78
C GLU A 416 -15.22 18.21 -11.40
N ARG A 417 -14.85 16.93 -11.22
CA ARG A 417 -14.86 16.27 -9.91
C ARG A 417 -13.45 16.22 -9.34
N ALA A 418 -13.25 16.83 -8.18
CA ALA A 418 -11.96 16.81 -7.51
C ALA A 418 -12.12 16.65 -6.00
N VAL A 419 -11.05 16.24 -5.33
CA VAL A 419 -11.04 16.06 -3.87
C VAL A 419 -10.28 17.22 -3.25
N TRP A 420 -10.96 18.02 -2.42
CA TRP A 420 -10.38 19.25 -1.88
C TRP A 420 -9.36 18.99 -0.77
N ASP A 421 -9.80 18.49 0.38
CA ASP A 421 -8.97 18.35 1.57
C ASP A 421 -8.68 16.89 1.95
N GLY A 422 -9.08 15.96 1.08
CA GLY A 422 -9.04 14.52 1.32
C GLY A 422 -10.30 13.94 1.96
N ARG A 423 -11.30 14.75 2.31
CA ARG A 423 -12.59 14.30 2.87
C ARG A 423 -13.78 14.60 1.97
N PHE A 424 -13.69 15.59 1.10
CA PHE A 424 -14.82 15.98 0.24
C PHE A 424 -14.45 15.84 -1.24
N GLU A 425 -15.23 15.05 -1.98
CA GLU A 425 -15.31 15.20 -3.43
C GLU A 425 -16.28 16.35 -3.73
N VAL A 426 -15.86 17.30 -4.54
CA VAL A 426 -16.59 18.53 -4.85
C VAL A 426 -16.76 18.68 -6.36
N VAL A 427 -17.91 19.22 -6.75
CA VAL A 427 -18.28 19.54 -8.13
C VAL A 427 -19.01 20.89 -8.14
N ALA A 428 -18.65 21.75 -9.09
CA ALA A 428 -19.33 23.01 -9.34
C ALA A 428 -19.80 23.07 -10.80
N ASP A 429 -20.91 23.74 -11.06
CA ASP A 429 -21.43 23.92 -12.42
C ASP A 429 -20.67 25.02 -13.19
N ARG A 430 -19.84 25.82 -12.51
CA ARG A 430 -18.98 26.86 -13.09
C ARG A 430 -17.57 26.76 -12.53
N GLU A 431 -16.61 27.35 -13.24
CA GLU A 431 -15.25 27.49 -12.74
C GLU A 431 -15.25 28.29 -11.43
N THR A 432 -14.52 27.80 -10.44
CA THR A 432 -14.53 28.37 -9.09
C THR A 432 -13.26 27.99 -8.33
N GLU A 433 -12.98 28.71 -7.24
CA GLU A 433 -11.98 28.30 -6.27
C GLU A 433 -12.66 27.79 -4.98
N VAL A 434 -12.39 26.52 -4.64
CA VAL A 434 -12.86 25.89 -3.41
C VAL A 434 -11.85 26.17 -2.29
N ARG A 435 -12.33 26.69 -1.17
CA ARG A 435 -11.51 27.07 0.00
C ARG A 435 -12.22 26.71 1.30
N ALA A 436 -11.54 26.89 2.43
CA ALA A 436 -12.15 26.71 3.74
C ALA A 436 -13.09 27.87 4.05
N ALA A 437 -14.23 27.60 4.69
CA ALA A 437 -15.15 28.65 5.12
C ALA A 437 -14.51 29.59 6.15
N VAL A 438 -14.67 30.89 5.94
CA VAL A 438 -14.13 31.95 6.81
C VAL A 438 -15.24 32.51 7.69
N VAL A 439 -16.42 32.72 7.12
CA VAL A 439 -17.63 33.22 7.80
C VAL A 439 -18.82 32.26 7.65
N ASP A 440 -19.92 32.51 8.36
CA ASP A 440 -21.11 31.64 8.36
C ASP A 440 -21.86 31.69 7.02
N GLU A 441 -21.88 32.87 6.40
CA GLU A 441 -22.58 33.18 5.17
C GLU A 441 -21.99 32.42 3.97
N ASP A 442 -20.70 32.06 4.05
CA ASP A 442 -19.98 31.23 3.08
C ASP A 442 -20.54 29.80 2.99
N LEU A 443 -21.28 29.33 3.99
CA LEU A 443 -21.72 27.95 4.08
C LEU A 443 -23.16 27.75 3.60
N PRO A 444 -23.46 26.59 3.00
CA PRO A 444 -24.83 26.15 2.78
C PRO A 444 -25.65 26.23 4.07
N PRO A 445 -26.96 26.58 4.01
CA PRO A 445 -27.81 26.73 5.19
C PRO A 445 -27.76 25.55 6.17
N ALA A 446 -27.62 24.32 5.66
CA ALA A 446 -27.52 23.10 6.47
C ALA A 446 -26.29 23.04 7.40
N PHE A 447 -25.26 23.84 7.14
CA PHE A 447 -24.04 23.91 7.95
C PHE A 447 -23.96 25.19 8.80
N ARG A 448 -24.95 26.09 8.67
CA ARG A 448 -25.06 27.29 9.52
C ARG A 448 -25.45 26.87 10.93
N GLY A 449 -24.84 27.49 11.94
CA GLY A 449 -25.05 27.13 13.36
C GLY A 449 -24.13 26.02 13.88
N LEU A 450 -23.30 25.41 13.03
CA LEU A 450 -22.22 24.54 13.52
C LEU A 450 -21.17 25.35 14.30
N PRO A 451 -20.47 24.73 15.27
CA PRO A 451 -19.38 25.39 15.97
C PRO A 451 -18.34 25.94 14.99
N SER A 452 -17.83 27.16 15.23
CA SER A 452 -16.87 27.85 14.34
C SER A 452 -15.68 26.97 13.92
N ARG A 453 -15.17 26.17 14.86
CA ARG A 453 -14.09 25.19 14.61
C ARG A 453 -14.43 24.10 13.59
N VAL A 454 -15.69 23.69 13.48
CA VAL A 454 -16.14 22.70 12.48
C VAL A 454 -16.31 23.38 11.13
N ARG A 455 -16.94 24.56 11.11
CA ARG A 455 -17.19 25.36 9.91
C ARG A 455 -15.90 25.67 9.14
N ARG A 456 -14.85 26.06 9.85
CA ARG A 456 -13.51 26.33 9.27
C ARG A 456 -12.82 25.13 8.62
N THR A 457 -13.43 23.94 8.68
CA THR A 457 -12.95 22.74 7.99
C THR A 457 -13.82 22.36 6.80
N LEU A 458 -14.93 23.05 6.54
CA LEU A 458 -15.83 22.74 5.44
C LEU A 458 -15.43 23.52 4.18
N PRO A 459 -15.55 22.89 2.99
CA PRO A 459 -15.33 23.61 1.73
C PRO A 459 -16.45 24.62 1.48
N THR A 460 -16.06 25.75 0.90
CA THR A 460 -16.94 26.78 0.35
C THR A 460 -16.39 27.27 -0.98
N ALA A 461 -17.24 27.91 -1.77
CA ALA A 461 -16.94 28.56 -3.03
C ALA A 461 -17.91 29.73 -3.24
N ASP A 462 -17.61 30.62 -4.19
CA ASP A 462 -18.51 31.70 -4.64
C ASP A 462 -19.70 31.18 -5.47
N VAL A 463 -19.70 29.89 -5.82
CA VAL A 463 -20.80 29.20 -6.48
C VAL A 463 -21.26 27.99 -5.66
N PRO A 464 -22.52 27.53 -5.80
CA PRO A 464 -22.99 26.33 -5.13
C PRO A 464 -22.13 25.10 -5.45
N LEU A 465 -21.75 24.35 -4.40
CA LEU A 465 -21.00 23.11 -4.52
C LEU A 465 -21.92 21.90 -4.29
N ARG A 466 -21.84 20.91 -5.18
CA ARG A 466 -22.26 19.55 -4.85
C ARG A 466 -21.10 18.84 -4.18
N MET A 467 -21.36 18.27 -3.00
CA MET A 467 -20.32 17.70 -2.14
C MET A 467 -20.67 16.28 -1.71
N GLU A 468 -19.67 15.41 -1.69
CA GLU A 468 -19.79 14.05 -1.14
C GLU A 468 -18.70 13.82 -0.08
N ALA A 469 -19.10 13.39 1.11
CA ALA A 469 -18.18 13.06 2.20
C ALA A 469 -17.56 11.66 2.00
N LEU A 470 -16.24 11.62 1.85
CA LEU A 470 -15.45 10.43 1.57
C LEU A 470 -14.94 9.71 2.84
N ALA A 471 -15.09 10.32 4.01
CA ALA A 471 -14.52 9.79 5.26
C ALA A 471 -15.07 8.39 5.61
N TYR A 472 -16.39 8.21 5.51
CA TYR A 472 -17.06 6.94 5.81
C TYR A 472 -16.78 5.82 4.79
N PRO A 473 -16.95 6.02 3.46
CA PRO A 473 -16.61 4.97 2.49
C PRO A 473 -15.12 4.60 2.55
N ARG A 474 -14.24 5.57 2.83
CA ARG A 474 -12.81 5.31 3.07
C ARG A 474 -12.58 4.47 4.33
N LEU A 475 -13.31 4.73 5.42
CA LEU A 475 -13.22 3.96 6.66
C LEU A 475 -13.62 2.50 6.43
N LEU A 476 -14.76 2.27 5.75
CA LEU A 476 -15.23 0.92 5.40
C LEU A 476 -14.17 0.15 4.62
N ALA A 477 -13.57 0.77 3.59
CA ALA A 477 -12.50 0.19 2.80
C ALA A 477 -11.25 -0.12 3.65
N ALA A 478 -10.81 0.84 4.48
CA ALA A 478 -9.62 0.71 5.32
C ALA A 478 -9.76 -0.37 6.40
N CYS A 479 -10.97 -0.59 6.91
CA CYS A 479 -11.29 -1.56 7.96
C CYS A 479 -11.58 -2.97 7.43
N GLY A 480 -11.70 -3.14 6.11
CA GLY A 480 -11.92 -4.45 5.46
C GLY A 480 -13.39 -4.82 5.26
N ALA A 481 -14.30 -3.84 5.23
CA ALA A 481 -15.71 -4.09 4.95
C ALA A 481 -15.98 -4.46 3.48
N ILE A 482 -15.10 -4.02 2.57
CA ILE A 482 -15.18 -4.33 1.14
C ILE A 482 -14.39 -5.62 0.88
N ALA A 483 -15.09 -6.74 0.69
CA ALA A 483 -14.48 -8.06 0.52
C ALA A 483 -14.14 -8.42 -0.93
N ARG A 484 -14.80 -7.76 -1.90
CA ARG A 484 -14.70 -8.00 -3.35
C ARG A 484 -14.61 -6.69 -4.13
N GLU A 485 -14.28 -6.80 -5.41
CA GLU A 485 -14.26 -5.70 -6.38
C GLU A 485 -15.53 -4.84 -6.27
N PRO A 486 -15.39 -3.52 -6.05
CA PRO A 486 -16.52 -2.61 -6.01
C PRO A 486 -17.31 -2.61 -7.33
N ALA A 487 -18.65 -2.68 -7.20
CA ALA A 487 -19.59 -2.69 -8.31
C ALA A 487 -19.63 -1.38 -9.09
#